data_AF-A0AA88YM61-F1
#
_entry.id   AF-A0AA88YM61-F1
#
_cell.length_a   1.000
_cell.length_b   1.000
_cell.length_c   1.000
_cell.angle_alpha   90.00
_cell.angle_beta   90.00
_cell.angle_gamma   90.00
#
_symmetry.space_group_name_H-M   'P 1'
#
loop_
_entity.id
_entity.type
_entity.pdbx_description
1 polymer ?
#
loop_
_entity_poly.entity_id
_entity_poly.type
_entity_poly.pdbx_seq_one_letter_code
_entity_poly.pdbx_strand_id
1 'polypeptide(L)'
;HCRSLYNTFKAVFTITEHKSEVVIPDTFAKKVRKWLGNNEALFRSVSTQTILFIFNEYTREENVFNPLRDKRPMSVPEKPERQYIDELAEETSKTCDFCKYKLIQKAYNKNPIYKYPMFIWDLLPHAGASQVHPHVHAFLDTKRYQGAIENWRIASNLYNKDFPNRNYFSDLVSIHSALGLAVQYKSAVAFASLVPKKDNEVVVMCETPNDDFFTLMYFVYRAFLDDMEKLCYSSGIAFPSLDDNDVRGRLPAYARIITRGAVADIRSDISSLELFTSPNANTDPYKVIHYIKQSINKRSGAL
;
A
#
# COMPACT_ATOMS: atom_id res chain seq x y z
N HIS A 1 -2.51 29.84 0.15
CA HIS A 1 -1.97 28.48 0.04
C HIS A 1 -2.77 27.46 0.87
N CYS A 2 -2.82 27.55 2.21
CA CYS A 2 -3.47 26.55 3.08
C CYS A 2 -4.97 26.30 2.79
N ARG A 3 -5.74 27.34 2.47
CA ARG A 3 -7.18 27.19 2.14
C ARG A 3 -7.41 26.36 0.87
N SER A 4 -6.54 26.52 -0.13
CA SER A 4 -6.60 25.75 -1.38
C SER A 4 -6.28 24.28 -1.13
N LEU A 5 -5.23 24.02 -0.35
CA LEU A 5 -4.86 22.66 0.05
C LEU A 5 -5.97 22.00 0.87
N TYR A 6 -6.57 22.71 1.83
CA TYR A 6 -7.69 22.20 2.63
C TYR A 6 -8.91 21.87 1.78
N ASN A 7 -9.26 22.71 0.81
CA ASN A 7 -10.35 22.43 -0.12
C ASN A 7 -10.03 21.20 -0.99
N THR A 8 -8.77 21.03 -1.38
CA THR A 8 -8.30 19.86 -2.13
C THR A 8 -8.41 18.59 -1.30
N PHE A 9 -7.95 18.65 -0.04
CA PHE A 9 -8.09 17.58 0.93
C PHE A 9 -9.55 17.18 1.09
N LYS A 10 -10.44 18.15 1.35
CA LYS A 10 -11.88 17.90 1.51
C LYS A 10 -12.60 17.41 0.26
N ALA A 11 -12.07 17.73 -0.92
CA ALA A 11 -12.60 17.19 -2.16
C ALA A 11 -12.26 15.71 -2.31
N VAL A 12 -11.04 15.30 -1.94
CA VAL A 12 -10.56 13.93 -2.12
C VAL A 12 -10.95 13.02 -0.96
N PHE A 13 -10.93 13.52 0.27
CA PHE A 13 -11.10 12.74 1.48
C PHE A 13 -12.24 13.25 2.37
N THR A 14 -13.07 12.30 2.80
CA THR A 14 -14.02 12.48 3.90
C THR A 14 -13.47 11.75 5.12
N ILE A 15 -13.42 12.44 6.27
CA ILE A 15 -13.05 11.84 7.56
C ILE A 15 -14.25 11.90 8.49
N THR A 16 -14.63 10.76 9.04
CA THR A 16 -15.70 10.65 10.04
C THR A 16 -15.13 10.07 11.34
N GLU A 17 -15.39 10.75 12.46
CA GLU A 17 -15.02 10.28 13.79
C GLU A 17 -16.24 9.69 14.48
N HIS A 18 -16.13 8.45 14.96
CA HIS A 18 -17.13 7.81 15.78
C HIS A 18 -16.56 7.53 17.16
N LYS A 19 -17.17 8.15 18.19
CA LYS A 19 -16.90 7.82 19.58
C LYS A 19 -17.87 6.72 20.00
N SER A 20 -17.32 5.57 20.37
CA SER A 20 -18.07 4.41 20.80
C SER A 20 -17.78 4.12 22.27
N GLU A 21 -18.84 3.91 23.05
CA GLU A 21 -18.76 3.36 24.39
C GLU A 21 -19.05 1.87 24.36
N VAL A 22 -18.04 1.06 24.72
CA VAL A 22 -18.17 -0.39 24.76
C VAL A 22 -18.40 -0.81 26.20
N VAL A 23 -19.60 -1.28 26.51
CA VAL A 23 -19.91 -1.91 27.78
C VAL A 23 -19.47 -3.37 27.70
N ILE A 24 -18.44 -3.73 28.48
CA ILE A 24 -17.97 -5.12 28.57
C ILE A 24 -18.69 -5.77 29.77
N PRO A 25 -19.51 -6.81 29.55
CA PRO A 25 -20.11 -7.55 30.66
C PRO A 25 -19.05 -8.12 31.60
N ASP A 26 -19.32 -8.15 32.91
CA ASP A 26 -18.37 -8.64 33.92
C ASP A 26 -17.87 -10.07 33.63
N THR A 27 -18.76 -10.91 33.11
CA THR A 27 -18.46 -12.29 32.68
C THR A 27 -17.42 -12.34 31.56
N PHE A 28 -17.33 -11.30 30.72
CA PHE A 28 -16.41 -11.21 29.60
C PHE A 28 -15.14 -10.40 29.93
N ALA A 29 -15.20 -9.53 30.94
CA ALA A 29 -14.08 -8.66 31.34
C ALA A 29 -12.80 -9.44 31.67
N LYS A 30 -12.91 -10.61 32.32
CA LYS A 30 -11.77 -11.49 32.61
C LYS A 30 -11.08 -11.99 31.35
N LYS A 31 -11.85 -12.30 30.29
CA LYS A 31 -11.33 -12.78 29.00
C LYS A 31 -10.63 -11.65 28.23
N VAL A 32 -11.23 -10.47 28.21
CA VAL A 32 -10.67 -9.28 27.54
C VAL A 32 -9.35 -8.86 28.19
N ARG A 33 -9.27 -8.83 29.53
CA ARG A 33 -8.00 -8.56 30.24
C ARG A 33 -6.89 -9.51 29.81
N LYS A 34 -7.20 -10.81 29.74
CA LYS A 34 -6.23 -11.82 29.28
C LYS A 34 -5.75 -11.55 27.85
N TRP A 35 -6.63 -11.17 26.94
CA TRP A 35 -6.26 -10.82 25.56
C TRP A 35 -5.36 -9.59 25.45
N LEU A 36 -5.46 -8.67 26.41
CA LEU A 36 -4.65 -7.46 26.49
C LEU A 36 -3.41 -7.64 27.37
N GLY A 37 -3.00 -8.90 27.64
CA GLY A 37 -1.84 -9.19 28.47
C GLY A 37 -1.98 -8.73 29.93
N ASN A 38 -3.21 -8.64 30.44
CA ASN A 38 -3.56 -8.11 31.77
C ASN A 38 -3.11 -6.66 32.00
N ASN A 39 -2.94 -5.88 30.93
CA ASN A 39 -2.63 -4.46 31.05
C ASN A 39 -3.90 -3.65 31.37
N GLU A 40 -4.02 -3.19 32.62
CA GLU A 40 -5.20 -2.44 33.10
C GLU A 40 -5.38 -1.08 32.41
N ALA A 41 -4.29 -0.42 31.99
CA ALA A 41 -4.41 0.83 31.23
C ALA A 41 -5.02 0.58 29.85
N LEU A 42 -4.62 -0.50 29.17
CA LEU A 42 -5.26 -0.92 27.91
C LEU A 42 -6.71 -1.32 28.15
N PHE A 43 -7.00 -2.08 29.21
CA PHE A 43 -8.37 -2.49 29.53
C PHE A 43 -9.31 -1.30 29.74
N ARG A 44 -8.89 -0.27 30.50
CA ARG A 44 -9.65 0.98 30.67
C ARG A 44 -9.86 1.72 29.36
N SER A 45 -8.91 1.65 28.43
CA SER A 45 -9.08 2.31 27.13
C SER A 45 -10.06 1.58 26.20
N VAL A 46 -10.42 0.32 26.46
CA VAL A 46 -11.38 -0.42 25.62
C VAL A 46 -12.78 0.17 25.69
N SER A 47 -13.19 0.71 26.84
CA SER A 47 -14.55 1.20 27.05
C SER A 47 -14.87 2.47 26.29
N THR A 48 -13.86 3.25 25.90
CA THR A 48 -14.04 4.50 25.13
C THR A 48 -13.10 4.47 23.94
N GLN A 49 -13.66 4.24 22.76
CA GLN A 49 -12.87 4.14 21.52
C GLN A 49 -13.24 5.26 20.58
N THR A 50 -12.23 5.93 20.05
CA THR A 50 -12.37 6.76 18.86
C THR A 50 -12.01 5.91 17.66
N ILE A 51 -12.97 5.73 16.76
CA ILE A 51 -12.78 5.07 15.47
C ILE A 51 -12.82 6.15 14.39
N LEU A 52 -11.78 6.18 13.57
CA LEU A 52 -11.69 7.10 12.43
C LEU A 52 -11.96 6.33 11.15
N PHE A 53 -12.89 6.84 10.35
CA PHE A 53 -13.17 6.37 9.01
C PHE A 53 -12.60 7.40 8.04
N ILE A 54 -11.72 6.97 7.15
CA ILE A 54 -11.20 7.80 6.08
C ILE A 54 -11.68 7.21 4.76
N PHE A 55 -12.36 8.02 3.97
CA PHE A 55 -12.94 7.62 2.69
C PHE A 55 -12.37 8.49 1.57
N ASN A 56 -11.91 7.86 0.48
CA ASN A 56 -11.49 8.55 -0.74
C ASN A 56 -12.67 8.65 -1.71
N GLU A 57 -13.14 9.87 -1.95
CA GLU A 57 -14.33 10.15 -2.77
C GLU A 57 -14.19 9.74 -4.23
N TYR A 58 -12.98 9.54 -4.73
CA TYR A 58 -12.74 9.24 -6.13
C TYR A 58 -12.42 7.77 -6.37
N THR A 59 -11.54 7.17 -5.56
CA THR A 59 -11.25 5.72 -5.68
C THR A 59 -12.30 4.86 -4.99
N ARG A 60 -13.16 5.47 -4.15
CA ARG A 60 -14.17 4.80 -3.31
C ARG A 60 -13.55 3.80 -2.34
N GLU A 61 -12.30 4.03 -1.96
CA GLU A 61 -11.58 3.23 -0.98
C GLU A 61 -11.78 3.81 0.41
N GLU A 62 -12.02 2.94 1.38
CA GLU A 62 -12.18 3.27 2.79
C GLU A 62 -11.07 2.61 3.62
N ASN A 63 -10.69 3.23 4.72
CA ASN A 63 -10.01 2.54 5.81
C ASN A 63 -10.55 2.96 7.17
N VAL A 64 -10.58 2.00 8.09
CA VAL A 64 -10.95 2.20 9.49
C VAL A 64 -9.72 2.13 10.38
N PHE A 65 -9.40 3.25 11.04
CA PHE A 65 -8.33 3.32 12.03
C PHE A 65 -8.90 3.16 13.45
N ASN A 66 -8.39 2.16 14.17
CA ASN A 66 -8.64 1.98 15.60
C ASN A 66 -7.31 1.99 16.36
N PRO A 67 -6.97 3.08 17.08
CA PRO A 67 -5.68 3.23 17.77
C PRO A 67 -5.39 2.15 18.83
N LEU A 68 -6.41 1.44 19.33
CA LEU A 68 -6.21 0.37 20.32
C LEU A 68 -5.69 -0.91 19.69
N ARG A 69 -5.92 -1.13 18.39
CA ARG A 69 -5.46 -2.35 17.72
C ARG A 69 -3.96 -2.37 17.50
N ASP A 70 -3.32 -1.21 17.30
CA ASP A 70 -1.84 -1.10 17.27
C ASP A 70 -1.21 -1.58 18.59
N LYS A 71 -1.98 -1.55 19.69
CA LYS A 71 -1.50 -1.93 21.04
C LYS A 71 -1.76 -3.40 21.39
N ARG A 72 -2.33 -4.19 20.47
CA ARG A 72 -2.60 -5.60 20.73
C ARG A 72 -1.28 -6.40 20.70
N PRO A 73 -1.05 -7.32 21.66
CA PRO A 73 0.07 -8.24 21.56
C PRO A 73 -0.01 -9.04 20.25
N MET A 74 1.02 -8.93 19.42
CA MET A 74 1.15 -9.70 18.18
C MET A 74 1.62 -11.12 18.49
N SER A 75 1.19 -12.10 17.68
CA SER A 75 1.76 -13.45 17.71
C SER A 75 3.23 -13.36 17.31
N VAL A 76 4.11 -13.94 18.12
CA VAL A 76 5.50 -14.17 17.73
C VAL A 76 5.53 -15.53 17.01
N PRO A 77 6.07 -15.61 15.78
CA PRO A 77 6.17 -16.88 15.06
C PRO A 77 7.00 -17.91 15.84
N GLU A 78 6.67 -19.20 15.68
CA GLU A 78 7.38 -20.29 16.37
C GLU A 78 8.83 -20.52 15.88
N LYS A 79 9.18 -19.98 14.70
CA LYS A 79 10.51 -20.10 14.08
C LYS A 79 11.07 -18.74 13.66
N PRO A 80 12.41 -18.55 13.68
CA PRO A 80 13.04 -17.37 13.12
C PRO A 80 12.74 -17.23 11.63
N GLU A 81 12.03 -16.17 11.23
CA GLU A 81 11.53 -16.01 9.86
C GLU A 81 12.65 -15.91 8.81
N ARG A 82 13.82 -15.38 9.18
CA ARG A 82 14.97 -15.24 8.26
C ARG A 82 15.52 -16.58 7.80
N GLN A 83 15.61 -17.57 8.69
CA GLN A 83 16.12 -18.89 8.32
C GLN A 83 15.26 -19.55 7.24
N TYR A 84 13.93 -19.45 7.40
CA TYR A 84 12.98 -19.96 6.41
C TYR A 84 13.16 -19.29 5.04
N ILE A 85 13.45 -17.99 5.00
CA ILE A 85 13.64 -17.24 3.75
C ILE A 85 14.96 -17.58 3.08
N ASP A 86 16.04 -17.71 3.86
CA ASP A 86 17.38 -18.01 3.33
C ASP A 86 17.40 -19.36 2.60
N GLU A 87 16.82 -20.40 3.23
CA GLU A 87 16.68 -21.74 2.65
C GLU A 87 15.90 -21.69 1.31
N LEU A 88 14.89 -20.85 1.24
CA LEU A 88 13.95 -20.76 0.11
C LEU A 88 14.46 -19.87 -1.05
N ALA A 89 15.28 -18.87 -0.73
CA ALA A 89 15.95 -18.00 -1.70
C ALA A 89 17.06 -18.75 -2.45
N GLU A 90 17.81 -19.60 -1.76
CA GLU A 90 18.89 -20.41 -2.36
C GLU A 90 18.35 -21.37 -3.44
N GLU A 91 17.22 -22.00 -3.17
CA GLU A 91 16.54 -22.91 -4.11
C GLU A 91 16.08 -22.17 -5.39
N THR A 92 15.55 -20.96 -5.23
CA THR A 92 14.77 -20.30 -6.28
C THR A 92 15.51 -19.22 -7.08
N SER A 93 16.67 -18.74 -6.62
CA SER A 93 17.43 -17.64 -7.27
C SER A 93 17.87 -17.88 -8.73
N LYS A 94 17.93 -19.13 -9.18
CA LYS A 94 18.56 -19.55 -10.44
C LYS A 94 17.81 -19.15 -11.73
N THR A 95 16.58 -18.60 -11.63
CA THR A 95 15.70 -18.36 -12.81
C THR A 95 15.00 -16.99 -12.80
N CYS A 96 15.66 -15.91 -12.37
CA CYS A 96 15.01 -14.60 -12.19
C CYS A 96 14.68 -13.79 -13.44
N ASP A 97 13.42 -13.35 -13.54
CA ASP A 97 12.89 -12.62 -14.69
C ASP A 97 12.57 -11.13 -14.42
N PHE A 98 12.86 -10.61 -13.23
CA PHE A 98 12.47 -9.25 -12.79
C PHE A 98 12.90 -8.13 -13.77
N CYS A 99 14.07 -8.26 -14.42
CA CYS A 99 14.60 -7.26 -15.35
C CYS A 99 13.95 -7.27 -16.75
N LYS A 100 12.96 -8.15 -17.02
CA LYS A 100 12.42 -8.37 -18.37
C LYS A 100 11.21 -7.49 -18.73
N TYR A 101 10.86 -6.45 -17.96
CA TYR A 101 9.68 -5.60 -18.23
C TYR A 101 9.67 -4.96 -19.63
N LYS A 102 10.84 -4.72 -20.24
CA LYS A 102 10.98 -4.22 -21.62
C LYS A 102 10.35 -5.16 -22.67
N LEU A 103 10.05 -6.41 -22.33
CA LEU A 103 9.28 -7.32 -23.18
C LEU A 103 7.84 -6.83 -23.42
N ILE A 104 7.25 -6.09 -22.49
CA ILE A 104 5.90 -5.51 -22.65
C ILE A 104 5.88 -4.47 -23.77
N GLN A 105 6.90 -3.61 -23.83
CA GLN A 105 7.05 -2.67 -24.94
C GLN A 105 7.19 -3.39 -26.29
N LYS A 106 7.94 -4.50 -26.32
CA LYS A 106 8.06 -5.32 -27.54
C LYS A 106 6.73 -5.96 -27.94
N ALA A 107 5.91 -6.39 -26.98
CA ALA A 107 4.57 -6.93 -27.24
C ALA A 107 3.65 -5.86 -27.84
N TYR A 108 3.64 -4.65 -27.27
CA TYR A 108 2.89 -3.51 -27.81
C TYR A 108 3.33 -3.13 -29.23
N ASN A 109 4.65 -3.04 -29.48
CA ASN A 109 5.16 -2.70 -30.80
C ASN A 109 4.76 -3.72 -31.88
N LYS A 110 4.48 -4.97 -31.50
CA LYS A 110 3.94 -6.00 -32.42
C LYS A 110 2.44 -5.87 -32.64
N ASN A 111 1.69 -5.45 -31.63
CA ASN A 111 0.24 -5.26 -31.73
C ASN A 111 -0.23 -4.06 -30.88
N PRO A 112 -0.27 -2.84 -31.47
CA PRO A 112 -0.55 -1.60 -30.74
C PRO A 112 -1.95 -1.48 -30.14
N ILE A 113 -2.82 -2.46 -30.33
CA ILE A 113 -4.12 -2.48 -29.63
C ILE A 113 -3.96 -2.72 -28.12
N TYR A 114 -2.83 -3.30 -27.69
CA TYR A 114 -2.53 -3.72 -26.32
C TYR A 114 -1.80 -2.65 -25.52
N LYS A 115 -2.51 -1.67 -24.99
CA LYS A 115 -1.93 -0.43 -24.47
C LYS A 115 -1.92 -0.24 -22.95
N TYR A 116 -2.56 -1.11 -22.17
CA TYR A 116 -2.68 -0.95 -20.70
C TYR A 116 -1.78 -1.94 -19.92
N PRO A 117 -0.54 -1.55 -19.57
CA PRO A 117 0.39 -2.40 -18.85
C PRO A 117 0.12 -2.44 -17.34
N MET A 118 0.07 -3.64 -16.77
CA MET A 118 -0.07 -3.87 -15.33
C MET A 118 0.81 -5.01 -14.87
N PHE A 119 1.16 -4.96 -13.60
CA PHE A 119 1.94 -5.99 -12.96
C PHE A 119 1.42 -6.24 -11.55
N ILE A 120 1.46 -7.50 -11.13
CA ILE A 120 1.29 -7.88 -9.73
C ILE A 120 2.52 -8.65 -9.28
N TRP A 121 2.92 -8.43 -8.04
CA TRP A 121 4.07 -9.09 -7.45
C TRP A 121 3.75 -9.47 -6.02
N ASP A 122 3.74 -10.77 -5.77
CA ASP A 122 3.64 -11.34 -4.43
C ASP A 122 4.99 -11.95 -4.05
N LEU A 123 5.44 -11.70 -2.82
CA LEU A 123 6.64 -12.31 -2.27
C LEU A 123 6.28 -13.25 -1.11
N LEU A 124 6.68 -14.52 -1.25
CA LEU A 124 6.43 -15.64 -0.32
C LEU A 124 4.99 -16.20 -0.37
N PRO A 125 4.79 -17.48 0.03
CA PRO A 125 3.48 -18.14 -0.04
C PRO A 125 2.39 -17.46 0.77
N HIS A 126 2.73 -16.83 1.89
CA HIS A 126 1.75 -16.09 2.71
C HIS A 126 1.16 -14.87 1.96
N ALA A 127 1.91 -14.30 1.00
CA ALA A 127 1.39 -13.28 0.08
C ALA A 127 0.58 -13.87 -1.10
N GLY A 128 0.47 -15.19 -1.22
CA GLY A 128 -0.18 -15.85 -2.35
C GLY A 128 0.77 -16.16 -3.52
N ALA A 129 2.08 -15.98 -3.35
CA ALA A 129 3.04 -16.41 -4.35
C ALA A 129 3.05 -17.95 -4.45
N SER A 130 2.74 -18.49 -5.63
CA SER A 130 2.79 -19.93 -5.90
C SER A 130 4.23 -20.45 -6.07
N GLN A 131 5.16 -19.54 -6.33
CA GLN A 131 6.60 -19.78 -6.36
C GLN A 131 7.27 -18.78 -5.44
N VAL A 132 8.31 -19.21 -4.74
CA VAL A 132 9.05 -18.33 -3.84
C VAL A 132 9.96 -17.39 -4.63
N HIS A 133 10.45 -17.90 -5.76
CA HIS A 133 11.22 -17.12 -6.71
C HIS A 133 10.55 -15.74 -6.93
N PRO A 134 11.26 -14.61 -6.78
CA PRO A 134 10.70 -13.30 -7.10
C PRO A 134 10.28 -13.19 -8.58
N HIS A 135 9.02 -13.47 -8.85
CA HIS A 135 8.41 -13.32 -10.17
C HIS A 135 7.30 -12.29 -10.12
N VAL A 136 7.06 -11.69 -11.27
CA VAL A 136 6.02 -10.69 -11.47
C VAL A 136 5.09 -11.24 -12.53
N HIS A 137 3.79 -11.21 -12.28
CA HIS A 137 2.81 -11.46 -13.33
C HIS A 137 2.53 -10.16 -14.06
N ALA A 138 2.75 -10.15 -15.37
CA ALA A 138 2.50 -9.01 -16.22
C ALA A 138 1.23 -9.21 -17.05
N PHE A 139 0.45 -8.15 -17.19
CA PHE A 139 -0.73 -8.07 -18.02
C PHE A 139 -0.57 -6.92 -18.98
N LEU A 140 -1.02 -7.12 -20.22
CA LEU A 140 -1.14 -6.06 -21.20
C LEU A 140 -2.52 -6.21 -21.83
N ASP A 141 -3.42 -5.27 -21.53
CA ASP A 141 -4.81 -5.30 -21.96
C ASP A 141 -5.06 -4.27 -23.07
N THR A 142 -6.13 -4.46 -23.84
CA THR A 142 -6.50 -3.60 -24.96
C THR A 142 -7.48 -2.49 -24.59
N LYS A 143 -8.28 -2.68 -23.54
CA LYS A 143 -9.43 -1.82 -23.22
C LYS A 143 -9.27 -1.01 -21.96
N ARG A 144 -8.61 -1.55 -20.94
CA ARG A 144 -8.49 -0.91 -19.62
C ARG A 144 -7.46 -1.59 -18.73
N TYR A 145 -7.15 -0.95 -17.60
CA TYR A 145 -6.55 -1.66 -16.47
C TYR A 145 -7.59 -2.58 -15.81
N GLN A 146 -7.19 -3.34 -14.79
CA GLN A 146 -8.05 -4.30 -14.10
C GLN A 146 -8.23 -3.94 -12.62
N GLY A 147 -9.43 -4.22 -12.10
CA GLY A 147 -9.77 -4.12 -10.68
C GLY A 147 -9.40 -2.76 -10.06
N ALA A 148 -8.70 -2.80 -8.92
CA ALA A 148 -8.33 -1.60 -8.16
C ALA A 148 -7.46 -0.62 -8.96
N ILE A 149 -6.68 -1.10 -9.94
CA ILE A 149 -5.86 -0.25 -10.79
C ILE A 149 -6.74 0.62 -11.70
N GLU A 150 -7.76 -0.01 -12.31
CA GLU A 150 -8.71 0.72 -13.14
C GLU A 150 -9.54 1.72 -12.33
N ASN A 151 -9.87 1.39 -11.08
CA ASN A 151 -10.57 2.32 -10.20
C ASN A 151 -9.78 3.62 -10.01
N TRP A 152 -8.44 3.57 -9.97
CA TRP A 152 -7.59 4.77 -9.89
C TRP A 152 -7.60 5.59 -11.18
N ARG A 153 -7.67 4.93 -12.35
CA ARG A 153 -7.83 5.62 -13.64
C ARG A 153 -9.19 6.31 -13.75
N ILE A 154 -10.25 5.60 -13.34
CA ILE A 154 -11.63 6.13 -13.28
C ILE A 154 -11.70 7.29 -12.28
N ALA A 155 -11.12 7.14 -11.09
CA ALA A 155 -11.02 8.18 -10.06
C ALA A 155 -10.41 9.46 -10.63
N SER A 156 -9.26 9.34 -11.32
CA SER A 156 -8.59 10.47 -11.97
C SER A 156 -9.49 11.17 -13.00
N ASN A 157 -10.21 10.39 -13.81
CA ASN A 157 -11.12 10.94 -14.82
C ASN A 157 -12.34 11.65 -14.19
N LEU A 158 -12.92 11.08 -13.13
CA LEU A 158 -14.02 11.70 -12.38
C LEU A 158 -13.56 12.98 -11.68
N TYR A 159 -12.37 12.96 -11.06
CA TYR A 159 -11.77 14.12 -10.42
C TYR A 159 -11.56 15.27 -11.39
N ASN A 160 -11.01 14.97 -12.57
CA ASN A 160 -10.77 15.99 -13.60
C ASN A 160 -12.09 16.58 -14.14
N LYS A 161 -13.18 15.80 -14.16
CA LYS A 161 -14.51 16.28 -14.53
C LYS A 161 -15.05 17.28 -13.49
N ASP A 162 -14.91 16.97 -12.20
CA ASP A 162 -15.39 17.84 -11.11
C ASP A 162 -14.49 19.07 -10.93
N PHE A 163 -13.19 18.92 -11.19
CA PHE A 163 -12.19 19.97 -11.09
C PHE A 163 -11.34 20.09 -12.38
N PRO A 164 -11.85 20.79 -13.40
CA PRO A 164 -11.13 21.02 -14.63
C PRO A 164 -9.75 21.65 -14.40
N ASN A 165 -8.75 21.25 -15.21
CA ASN A 165 -7.35 21.68 -15.13
C ASN A 165 -6.58 21.22 -13.88
N ARG A 166 -7.18 20.37 -13.04
CA ARG A 166 -6.46 19.71 -11.95
C ARG A 166 -6.11 18.28 -12.30
N ASN A 167 -5.01 17.81 -11.73
CA ASN A 167 -4.54 16.43 -11.87
C ASN A 167 -4.69 15.71 -10.53
N TYR A 168 -5.52 14.66 -10.51
CA TYR A 168 -5.83 13.89 -9.31
C TYR A 168 -4.59 13.40 -8.57
N PHE A 169 -3.62 12.85 -9.28
CA PHE A 169 -2.40 12.29 -8.68
C PHE A 169 -1.49 13.37 -8.10
N SER A 170 -1.37 14.51 -8.77
CA SER A 170 -0.60 15.66 -8.27
C SER A 170 -1.22 16.24 -7.00
N ASP A 171 -2.55 16.30 -6.95
CA ASP A 171 -3.29 16.75 -5.77
C ASP A 171 -3.20 15.75 -4.62
N LEU A 172 -3.25 14.46 -4.92
CA LEU A 172 -3.04 13.39 -3.94
C LEU A 172 -1.63 13.48 -3.32
N VAL A 173 -0.60 13.66 -4.14
CA VAL A 173 0.79 13.87 -3.67
C VAL A 173 0.90 15.14 -2.84
N SER A 174 0.26 16.24 -3.26
CA SER A 174 0.28 17.51 -2.53
C SER A 174 -0.36 17.40 -1.15
N ILE A 175 -1.49 16.69 -1.05
CA ILE A 175 -2.15 16.38 0.22
C ILE A 175 -1.20 15.62 1.15
N HIS A 176 -0.65 14.48 0.68
CA HIS A 176 0.21 13.66 1.53
C HIS A 176 1.51 14.37 1.92
N SER A 177 2.09 15.16 1.01
CA SER A 177 3.27 15.97 1.29
C SER A 177 3.01 16.99 2.39
N ALA A 178 1.87 17.69 2.34
CA ALA A 178 1.52 18.68 3.35
C ALA A 178 1.19 18.07 4.71
N LEU A 179 0.71 16.82 4.74
CA LEU A 179 0.55 16.03 5.96
C LEU A 179 1.87 15.45 6.47
N GLY A 180 3.00 15.61 5.76
CA GLY A 180 4.27 14.99 6.13
C GLY A 180 4.35 13.47 5.85
N LEU A 181 3.35 12.93 5.15
CA LEU A 181 3.18 11.53 4.78
C LEU A 181 3.83 11.15 3.45
N ALA A 182 4.47 12.09 2.76
CA ALA A 182 5.22 11.83 1.53
C ALA A 182 6.73 12.07 1.70
N VAL A 183 7.50 11.44 0.82
CA VAL A 183 8.93 11.67 0.60
C VAL A 183 9.22 11.64 -0.89
N GLN A 184 9.99 12.61 -1.36
CA GLN A 184 10.44 12.70 -2.74
C GLN A 184 11.85 12.12 -2.87
N TYR A 185 12.08 11.36 -3.95
CA TYR A 185 13.39 10.95 -4.40
C TYR A 185 13.51 11.30 -5.89
N LYS A 186 14.26 12.36 -6.19
CA LYS A 186 14.40 12.90 -7.55
C LYS A 186 13.03 13.12 -8.21
N SER A 187 12.74 12.50 -9.36
CA SER A 187 11.44 12.65 -10.05
C SER A 187 10.31 11.80 -9.46
N ALA A 188 10.61 10.86 -8.56
CA ALA A 188 9.64 9.94 -7.98
C ALA A 188 9.22 10.40 -6.57
N VAL A 189 8.02 10.01 -6.16
CA VAL A 189 7.48 10.30 -4.82
C VAL A 189 6.86 9.04 -4.22
N ALA A 190 7.09 8.82 -2.94
CA ALA A 190 6.46 7.77 -2.16
C ALA A 190 5.63 8.41 -1.04
N PHE A 191 4.45 7.87 -0.77
CA PHE A 191 3.64 8.30 0.37
C PHE A 191 2.97 7.13 1.07
N ALA A 192 2.82 7.24 2.39
CA ALA A 192 2.00 6.31 3.17
C ALA A 192 0.52 6.64 2.93
N SER A 193 -0.26 5.66 2.49
CA SER A 193 -1.66 5.85 2.10
C SER A 193 -2.52 6.23 3.30
N LEU A 194 -3.43 7.19 3.13
CA LEU A 194 -4.49 7.48 4.11
C LEU A 194 -5.65 6.46 4.07
N VAL A 195 -5.77 5.71 2.98
CA VAL A 195 -6.77 4.65 2.80
C VAL A 195 -6.11 3.32 2.43
N PRO A 196 -5.19 2.82 3.28
CA PRO A 196 -4.41 1.63 2.98
C PRO A 196 -5.30 0.38 2.87
N LYS A 197 -4.99 -0.57 1.98
CA LYS A 197 -5.74 -1.85 1.92
C LYS A 197 -5.41 -2.79 3.09
N LYS A 198 -4.22 -2.65 3.65
CA LYS A 198 -3.60 -3.44 4.73
C LYS A 198 -2.43 -2.66 5.31
N ASP A 199 -1.82 -3.22 6.34
CA ASP A 199 -0.76 -2.58 7.08
C ASP A 199 0.44 -2.18 6.21
N ASN A 200 0.99 -1.02 6.56
CA ASN A 200 2.18 -0.43 5.96
C ASN A 200 2.07 -0.10 4.46
N GLU A 201 0.87 0.09 3.89
CA GLU A 201 0.74 0.44 2.47
C GLU A 201 1.50 1.73 2.11
N VAL A 202 2.40 1.62 1.13
CA VAL A 202 3.11 2.74 0.51
C VAL A 202 2.75 2.80 -0.96
N VAL A 203 2.41 3.99 -1.44
CA VAL A 203 2.20 4.27 -2.86
C VAL A 203 3.42 5.01 -3.40
N VAL A 204 4.03 4.48 -4.46
CA VAL A 204 5.11 5.11 -5.20
C VAL A 204 4.54 5.62 -6.53
N MET A 205 4.92 6.83 -6.93
CA MET A 205 4.50 7.45 -8.18
C MET A 205 5.67 8.13 -8.90
N CYS A 206 5.62 8.10 -10.22
CA CYS A 206 6.47 8.90 -11.10
C CYS A 206 5.71 9.13 -12.42
N GLU A 207 6.02 10.18 -13.16
CA GLU A 207 5.37 10.43 -14.45
C GLU A 207 5.54 9.25 -15.42
N THR A 208 6.73 8.64 -15.43
CA THR A 208 7.09 7.49 -16.27
C THR A 208 7.80 6.41 -15.44
N PRO A 209 7.83 5.16 -15.90
CA PRO A 209 8.56 4.08 -15.21
C PRO A 209 10.07 4.19 -15.48
N ASN A 210 10.68 5.24 -14.94
CA ASN A 210 12.11 5.54 -15.07
C ASN A 210 12.93 4.94 -13.90
N ASP A 211 14.25 5.12 -13.94
CA ASP A 211 15.14 4.57 -12.92
C ASP A 211 14.87 5.13 -11.53
N ASP A 212 14.44 6.40 -11.42
CA ASP A 212 14.07 7.03 -10.16
C ASP A 212 12.85 6.34 -9.53
N PHE A 213 11.85 5.98 -10.33
CA PHE A 213 10.68 5.20 -9.90
C PHE A 213 11.09 3.83 -9.35
N PHE A 214 11.86 3.06 -10.12
CA PHE A 214 12.29 1.72 -9.69
C PHE A 214 13.24 1.77 -8.49
N THR A 215 14.11 2.77 -8.42
CA THR A 215 15.00 2.98 -7.28
C THR A 215 14.21 3.33 -6.02
N LEU A 216 13.18 4.18 -6.12
CA LEU A 216 12.33 4.49 -4.99
C LEU A 216 11.52 3.26 -4.53
N MET A 217 11.01 2.45 -5.45
CA MET A 217 10.40 1.16 -5.11
C MET A 217 11.39 0.24 -4.39
N TYR A 218 12.64 0.14 -4.87
CA TYR A 218 13.69 -0.63 -4.21
C TYR A 218 13.90 -0.15 -2.76
N PHE A 219 13.99 1.15 -2.52
CA PHE A 219 14.11 1.68 -1.16
C PHE A 219 12.92 1.33 -0.27
N VAL A 220 11.69 1.31 -0.82
CA VAL A 220 10.50 0.86 -0.08
C VAL A 220 10.60 -0.62 0.29
N TYR A 221 10.93 -1.51 -0.64
CA TYR A 221 11.11 -2.93 -0.34
C TYR A 221 12.23 -3.15 0.68
N ARG A 222 13.36 -2.46 0.56
CA ARG A 222 14.45 -2.59 1.54
C ARG A 222 14.10 -2.01 2.91
N ALA A 223 13.27 -0.97 2.97
CA ALA A 223 12.74 -0.50 4.25
C ALA A 223 11.92 -1.59 4.93
N PHE A 224 11.03 -2.26 4.18
CA PHE A 224 10.21 -3.35 4.71
C PHE A 224 11.10 -4.50 5.19
N LEU A 225 12.00 -4.99 4.34
CA LEU A 225 12.82 -6.16 4.63
C LEU A 225 13.84 -5.92 5.75
N ASP A 226 14.63 -4.85 5.63
CA ASP A 226 15.84 -4.66 6.45
C ASP A 226 15.57 -3.85 7.71
N ASP A 227 14.67 -2.88 7.63
CA ASP A 227 14.52 -1.85 8.65
C ASP A 227 13.22 -2.05 9.47
N MET A 228 12.22 -2.75 8.92
CA MET A 228 10.93 -3.03 9.57
C MET A 228 10.67 -4.52 9.84
N GLU A 229 11.56 -5.41 9.35
CA GLU A 229 11.42 -6.87 9.44
C GLU A 229 10.06 -7.39 8.91
N LYS A 230 9.57 -6.77 7.83
CA LYS A 230 8.36 -7.16 7.09
C LYS A 230 8.77 -7.91 5.84
N LEU A 231 8.80 -9.23 5.97
CA LEU A 231 9.41 -10.12 5.00
C LEU A 231 8.45 -10.58 3.88
N CYS A 232 7.15 -10.41 4.09
CA CYS A 232 6.10 -10.78 3.15
C CYS A 232 5.36 -9.54 2.65
N TYR A 233 5.27 -9.38 1.33
CA TYR A 233 4.60 -8.24 0.71
C TYR A 233 3.90 -8.60 -0.59
N SER A 234 2.92 -7.78 -0.95
CA SER A 234 2.24 -7.79 -2.24
C SER A 234 2.37 -6.41 -2.89
N SER A 235 2.32 -6.36 -4.21
CA SER A 235 2.38 -5.11 -4.96
C SER A 235 1.49 -5.15 -6.20
N GLY A 236 0.75 -4.06 -6.42
CA GLY A 236 0.06 -3.79 -7.66
C GLY A 236 0.71 -2.60 -8.36
N ILE A 237 1.15 -2.79 -9.59
CA ILE A 237 1.92 -1.80 -10.35
C ILE A 237 1.21 -1.57 -11.68
N ALA A 238 1.14 -0.32 -12.14
CA ALA A 238 0.75 -0.02 -13.50
C ALA A 238 1.60 1.10 -14.06
N PHE A 239 1.79 1.08 -15.37
CA PHE A 239 2.43 2.17 -16.11
C PHE A 239 1.38 2.94 -16.90
N PRO A 240 1.69 4.17 -17.34
CA PRO A 240 0.83 4.91 -18.25
C PRO A 240 0.48 4.07 -19.49
N SER A 241 -0.64 4.41 -20.12
CA SER A 241 -1.00 3.81 -21.40
C SER A 241 0.16 3.94 -22.39
N LEU A 242 0.49 2.87 -23.11
CA LEU A 242 1.54 2.86 -24.13
C LEU A 242 1.14 3.63 -25.40
N ASP A 243 -0.14 4.03 -25.48
CA ASP A 243 -0.68 4.94 -26.49
C ASP A 243 -0.63 6.37 -25.93
N ASP A 244 0.21 7.21 -26.52
CA ASP A 244 0.38 8.60 -26.07
C ASP A 244 -0.86 9.48 -26.32
N ASN A 245 -1.75 9.05 -27.22
CA ASN A 245 -3.02 9.74 -27.44
C ASN A 245 -4.07 9.39 -26.38
N ASP A 246 -3.82 8.36 -25.58
CA ASP A 246 -4.69 7.96 -24.48
C ASP A 246 -4.38 8.79 -23.22
N VAL A 247 -5.00 9.98 -23.20
CA VAL A 247 -4.82 10.97 -22.14
C VAL A 247 -5.93 10.94 -21.08
N ARG A 248 -7.03 10.22 -21.31
CA ARG A 248 -8.20 10.26 -20.44
C ARG A 248 -7.97 9.49 -19.13
N GLY A 249 -7.83 10.23 -18.04
CA GLY A 249 -7.53 9.67 -16.72
C GLY A 249 -6.16 8.98 -16.70
N ARG A 250 -5.24 9.37 -17.59
CA ARG A 250 -3.93 8.72 -17.78
C ARG A 250 -3.24 8.52 -16.43
N LEU A 251 -2.92 7.26 -16.12
CA LEU A 251 -2.19 6.93 -14.90
C LEU A 251 -0.74 7.41 -15.01
N PRO A 252 -0.11 7.85 -13.91
CA PRO A 252 1.34 7.88 -13.81
C PRO A 252 1.87 6.44 -13.76
N ALA A 253 3.19 6.27 -13.84
CA ALA A 253 3.77 5.05 -13.30
C ALA A 253 3.52 5.04 -11.80
N TYR A 254 2.86 3.99 -11.31
CA TYR A 254 2.61 3.86 -9.89
C TYR A 254 2.70 2.42 -9.41
N ALA A 255 3.06 2.28 -8.14
CA ALA A 255 3.07 1.02 -7.42
C ALA A 255 2.40 1.21 -6.08
N ARG A 256 1.50 0.31 -5.70
CA ARG A 256 1.03 0.15 -4.33
C ARG A 256 1.74 -1.06 -3.76
N ILE A 257 2.48 -0.86 -2.68
CA ILE A 257 3.31 -1.88 -2.04
C ILE A 257 2.79 -2.05 -0.62
N ILE A 258 2.52 -3.28 -0.21
CA ILE A 258 1.82 -3.56 1.03
C ILE A 258 2.39 -4.79 1.72
N THR A 259 2.44 -4.77 3.05
CA THR A 259 2.91 -5.93 3.81
C THR A 259 1.78 -6.93 4.02
N ARG A 260 2.12 -8.21 4.13
CA ARG A 260 1.16 -9.31 4.25
C ARG A 260 1.19 -10.00 5.62
N GLY A 261 1.86 -9.41 6.61
CA GLY A 261 1.98 -10.00 7.95
C GLY A 261 3.18 -10.92 8.10
N ALA A 262 3.20 -11.69 9.19
CA ALA A 262 4.29 -12.62 9.51
C ALA A 262 4.21 -13.87 8.63
N VAL A 263 5.34 -14.26 8.05
CA VAL A 263 5.46 -15.30 7.02
C VAL A 263 4.98 -16.66 7.54
N ALA A 264 5.28 -16.95 8.81
CA ALA A 264 4.98 -18.22 9.45
C ALA A 264 3.68 -18.20 10.27
N ASP A 265 2.86 -17.14 10.19
CA ASP A 265 1.56 -17.15 10.85
C ASP A 265 0.59 -18.07 10.07
N ILE A 266 -0.08 -18.95 10.80
CA ILE A 266 -1.13 -19.82 10.24
C ILE A 266 -2.42 -19.04 9.93
N ARG A 267 -2.59 -17.86 10.55
CA ARG A 267 -3.76 -17.02 10.31
C ARG A 267 -3.64 -16.33 8.96
N SER A 268 -4.69 -16.46 8.15
CA SER A 268 -4.87 -15.61 6.97
C SER A 268 -4.84 -14.14 7.37
N ASP A 269 -4.07 -13.35 6.63
CA ASP A 269 -4.00 -11.92 6.82
C ASP A 269 -5.27 -11.20 6.35
N ILE A 270 -6.04 -11.83 5.45
CA ILE A 270 -7.35 -11.35 4.99
C ILE A 270 -8.51 -12.14 5.63
N SER A 271 -9.59 -11.43 5.99
CA SER A 271 -10.80 -12.02 6.55
C SER A 271 -12.06 -11.47 5.85
N SER A 272 -13.23 -11.90 6.30
CA SER A 272 -14.51 -11.33 5.85
C SER A 272 -14.62 -9.83 6.09
N LEU A 273 -13.89 -9.29 7.07
CA LEU A 273 -13.83 -7.85 7.33
C LEU A 273 -13.28 -7.11 6.10
N GLU A 274 -12.10 -7.48 5.61
CA GLU A 274 -11.49 -6.81 4.47
C GLU A 274 -12.17 -7.14 3.14
N LEU A 275 -12.75 -8.34 3.02
CA LEU A 275 -13.42 -8.77 1.78
C LEU A 275 -14.78 -8.10 1.57
N PHE A 276 -15.55 -7.86 2.65
CA PHE A 276 -16.95 -7.48 2.55
C PHE A 276 -17.35 -6.22 3.33
N THR A 277 -16.45 -5.67 4.15
CA THR A 277 -16.70 -4.42 4.89
C THR A 277 -15.66 -3.38 4.48
N SER A 278 -14.79 -2.96 5.39
CA SER A 278 -13.68 -2.05 5.09
C SER A 278 -12.34 -2.68 5.49
N PRO A 279 -11.28 -2.43 4.71
CA PRO A 279 -9.91 -2.54 5.19
C PRO A 279 -9.73 -1.88 6.56
N ASN A 280 -8.92 -2.53 7.39
CA ASN A 280 -8.47 -2.00 8.66
C ASN A 280 -6.95 -2.08 8.69
N ALA A 281 -6.30 -0.91 8.69
CA ALA A 281 -4.87 -0.83 8.94
C ALA A 281 -4.65 -0.37 10.37
N ASN A 282 -3.86 -1.14 11.09
CA ASN A 282 -3.50 -0.89 12.49
C ASN A 282 -2.15 -0.19 12.60
N THR A 283 -1.56 0.22 11.48
CA THR A 283 -0.24 0.83 11.42
C THR A 283 -0.32 2.34 11.25
N ASP A 284 0.47 3.06 12.04
CA ASP A 284 0.59 4.51 11.96
C ASP A 284 1.33 4.91 10.66
N PRO A 285 0.67 5.62 9.71
CA PRO A 285 1.28 6.00 8.45
C PRO A 285 2.49 6.93 8.61
N TYR A 286 2.58 7.67 9.73
CA TYR A 286 3.74 8.52 10.03
C TYR A 286 4.97 7.70 10.38
N LYS A 287 4.80 6.57 11.08
CA LYS A 287 5.90 5.62 11.31
C LYS A 287 6.35 4.99 10.00
N VAL A 288 5.40 4.60 9.14
CA VAL A 288 5.70 3.99 7.84
C VAL A 288 6.55 4.92 6.99
N ILE A 289 6.10 6.15 6.76
CA ILE A 289 6.86 7.09 5.92
C ILE A 289 8.21 7.45 6.54
N HIS A 290 8.33 7.44 7.87
CA HIS A 290 9.60 7.66 8.54
C HIS A 290 10.62 6.58 8.16
N TYR A 291 10.24 5.30 8.19
CA TYR A 291 11.12 4.22 7.73
C TYR A 291 11.53 4.38 6.25
N ILE A 292 10.60 4.81 5.38
CA ILE A 292 10.93 5.04 3.97
C ILE A 292 11.94 6.19 3.81
N LYS A 293 11.75 7.30 4.54
CA LYS A 293 12.69 8.43 4.58
C LYS A 293 14.09 7.98 5.02
N GLN A 294 14.18 7.17 6.09
CA GLN A 294 15.46 6.65 6.56
C GLN A 294 16.10 5.68 5.55
N SER A 295 15.30 4.85 4.90
CA SER A 295 15.80 3.92 3.87
C SER A 295 16.43 4.66 2.69
N ILE A 296 15.80 5.74 2.22
CA ILE A 296 16.36 6.61 1.18
C ILE A 296 17.69 7.20 1.65
N ASN A 297 17.75 7.80 2.84
CA ASN A 297 18.98 8.40 3.36
C ASN A 297 20.13 7.38 3.48
N LYS A 298 19.83 6.16 3.95
CA LYS A 298 20.80 5.08 4.14
C LYS A 298 21.36 4.55 2.82
N ARG A 299 20.54 4.49 1.78
CA ARG A 299 20.86 3.74 0.54
C ARG A 299 21.14 4.61 -0.68
N SER A 300 20.65 5.85 -0.70
CA SER A 300 20.93 6.79 -1.80
C SER A 300 22.41 7.20 -1.88
N GLY A 301 23.15 7.19 -0.76
CA GLY A 301 24.59 7.43 -0.75
C GLY A 301 25.44 6.22 -1.14
N ALA A 302 24.82 5.04 -1.33
CA ALA A 302 25.49 3.79 -1.70
C ALA A 302 25.25 3.37 -3.17
N LEU A 303 24.42 4.13 -3.90
CA LEU A 303 24.16 3.99 -5.34
C LEU A 303 24.94 5.02 -6.14
#